data_AF-A0A930GUY6-F1
#
_entry.id   AF-A0A930GUY6-F1
#
_cell.length_a   1.000
_cell.length_b   1.000
_cell.length_c   1.000
_cell.angle_alpha   90.00
_cell.angle_beta   90.00
_cell.angle_gamma   90.00
#
_symmetry.space_group_name_H-M   'P 1'
#
loop_
_entity.id
_entity.type
_entity.pdbx_description
1 polymer ?
#
loop_
_entity_poly.entity_id
_entity_poly.type
_entity_poly.pdbx_seq_one_letter_code
_entity_poly.pdbx_strand_id
1 'polypeptide(L)'
;MKVLDPCCGSRMMWFDKNNPEAVFGDKRKEIHLLKDRKYLRKLEITPDVVMDFTNIPFPDNTFAVVVFDPPHLERAGEKSWLAKKYGVLGNEWREDLRKGFAECFRVLRSEGILIFKWSENQIPVKEILSLTNVEPLIGHVSMKHKQNQTQTHWITFLKEEAS
;
A
#
# COMPACT_ATOMS: atom_id res chain seq x y z
N MET A 1 -10.27 3.29 -16.43
CA MET A 1 -9.25 2.95 -15.43
C MET A 1 -8.21 4.05 -15.42
N LYS A 2 -8.09 4.77 -14.31
CA LYS A 2 -7.17 5.90 -14.12
C LYS A 2 -6.30 5.74 -12.87
N VAL A 3 -6.71 4.86 -11.95
CA VAL A 3 -6.08 4.67 -10.65
C VAL A 3 -5.60 3.22 -10.50
N LEU A 4 -4.43 3.03 -9.92
CA LEU A 4 -3.93 1.73 -9.50
C LEU A 4 -3.76 1.69 -7.98
N ASP A 5 -4.23 0.62 -7.34
CA ASP A 5 -3.87 0.25 -5.98
C ASP A 5 -3.16 -1.10 -6.03
N PRO A 6 -1.82 -1.16 -5.96
CA PRO A 6 -1.08 -2.41 -6.14
C PRO A 6 -1.02 -3.26 -4.87
N CYS A 7 -1.61 -2.82 -3.76
CA CYS A 7 -1.59 -3.50 -2.46
C CYS A 7 -2.97 -3.43 -1.80
N CYS A 8 -4.02 -3.78 -2.56
CA CYS A 8 -5.37 -3.39 -2.19
C CYS A 8 -5.89 -4.04 -0.91
N GLY A 9 -5.37 -5.22 -0.53
CA GLY A 9 -5.87 -6.01 0.58
C GLY A 9 -7.39 -6.16 0.50
N SER A 10 -8.10 -5.84 1.58
CA SER A 10 -9.56 -5.84 1.62
C SER A 10 -10.20 -4.49 1.24
N ARG A 11 -9.48 -3.65 0.47
CA ARG A 11 -9.89 -2.34 -0.06
C ARG A 11 -10.38 -1.38 1.02
N MET A 12 -9.67 -1.33 2.15
CA MET A 12 -10.16 -0.62 3.36
C MET A 12 -10.14 0.90 3.25
N MET A 13 -9.21 1.46 2.48
CA MET A 13 -9.10 2.90 2.29
C MET A 13 -10.09 3.46 1.28
N TRP A 14 -10.76 2.60 0.53
CA TRP A 14 -11.65 2.97 -0.55
C TRP A 14 -13.07 3.21 -0.02
N PHE A 15 -13.63 4.38 -0.34
CA PHE A 15 -15.04 4.67 -0.06
C PHE A 15 -15.96 3.75 -0.86
N ASP A 16 -15.67 3.60 -2.16
CA ASP A 16 -16.28 2.59 -3.03
C ASP A 16 -15.27 1.47 -3.28
N LYS A 17 -15.53 0.29 -2.71
CA LYS A 17 -14.67 -0.88 -2.86
C LYS A 17 -14.68 -1.45 -4.27
N ASN A 18 -15.62 -1.05 -5.13
CA ASN A 18 -15.73 -1.47 -6.52
C ASN A 18 -15.59 -0.27 -7.47
N ASN A 19 -14.83 0.75 -7.06
CA ASN A 19 -14.67 1.97 -7.84
C ASN A 19 -14.22 1.64 -9.27
N PRO A 20 -15.00 2.00 -10.32
CA PRO A 20 -14.74 1.59 -11.70
C PRO A 20 -13.52 2.30 -12.31
N GLU A 21 -13.02 3.36 -11.68
CA GLU A 21 -11.81 4.05 -12.12
C GLU A 21 -10.53 3.38 -11.60
N ALA A 22 -10.64 2.48 -10.62
CA ALA A 22 -9.50 1.83 -9.98
C ALA A 22 -9.29 0.42 -10.52
N VAL A 23 -8.02 0.03 -10.62
CA VAL A 23 -7.60 -1.36 -10.73
C VAL A 23 -7.02 -1.77 -9.39
N PHE A 24 -7.56 -2.83 -8.81
CA PHE A 24 -7.12 -3.36 -7.53
C PHE A 24 -6.17 -4.53 -7.74
N GLY A 25 -4.92 -4.39 -7.34
CA GLY A 25 -3.92 -5.45 -7.33
C GLY A 25 -3.54 -5.88 -5.92
N ASP A 26 -3.26 -7.17 -5.75
CA ASP A 26 -2.64 -7.73 -4.54
C ASP A 26 -1.97 -9.05 -4.94
N LYS A 27 -0.87 -9.40 -4.27
CA LYS A 27 -0.20 -10.70 -4.53
C LYS A 27 -0.99 -11.89 -3.98
N ARG A 28 -2.04 -11.59 -3.20
CA ARG A 28 -2.89 -12.55 -2.51
C ARG A 28 -4.29 -12.58 -3.13
N LYS A 29 -4.89 -13.76 -3.14
CA LYS A 29 -6.31 -13.97 -3.41
C LYS A 29 -6.86 -14.98 -2.41
N GLU A 30 -7.47 -14.48 -1.34
CA GLU A 30 -7.77 -15.30 -0.16
C GLU A 30 -9.06 -14.86 0.53
N ILE A 31 -9.72 -15.84 1.16
CA ILE A 31 -10.87 -15.59 2.03
C ILE A 31 -10.60 -16.28 3.35
N HIS A 32 -10.68 -15.51 4.44
CA HIS A 32 -10.53 -16.02 5.80
C HIS A 32 -11.80 -15.77 6.60
N LEU A 33 -12.24 -16.78 7.33
CA LEU A 33 -13.24 -16.67 8.38
C LEU A 33 -12.52 -16.84 9.72
N LEU A 34 -12.54 -15.80 10.54
CA LEU A 34 -11.80 -15.78 11.79
C LEU A 34 -12.75 -15.44 12.93
N LYS A 35 -12.65 -16.21 14.01
CA LYS A 35 -13.44 -15.99 15.22
C LYS A 35 -12.82 -14.85 16.03
N ASP A 36 -13.58 -13.78 16.22
CA ASP A 36 -13.27 -12.69 17.13
C ASP A 36 -14.25 -12.71 18.30
N ARG A 37 -13.81 -13.28 19.42
CA ARG A 37 -14.65 -13.56 20.60
C ARG A 37 -15.89 -14.38 20.21
N LYS A 38 -17.07 -13.76 20.17
CA LYS A 38 -18.34 -14.37 19.79
C LYS A 38 -18.74 -14.13 18.33
N TYR A 39 -17.99 -13.31 17.60
CA TYR A 39 -18.28 -12.93 16.21
C TYR A 39 -17.40 -13.69 15.23
N LEU A 40 -17.90 -13.94 14.03
CA LEU A 40 -17.09 -14.38 12.90
C LEU A 40 -16.82 -13.17 12.00
N ARG A 41 -15.55 -12.82 11.83
CA ARG A 41 -15.13 -11.79 10.90
C ARG A 41 -14.69 -12.45 9.59
N LYS A 42 -15.23 -11.95 8.49
CA LYS A 42 -14.76 -12.28 7.13
C LYS A 42 -13.67 -11.27 6.74
N LEU A 43 -12.52 -11.79 6.33
CA LEU A 43 -11.51 -11.04 5.59
C LEU A 43 -11.49 -11.59 4.16
N GLU A 44 -11.66 -10.71 3.19
CA GLU A 44 -11.72 -11.05 1.78
C GLU A 44 -10.74 -10.17 1.03
N ILE A 45 -9.79 -10.81 0.36
CA ILE A 45 -8.79 -10.19 -0.50
C ILE A 45 -9.01 -10.77 -1.89
N THR A 46 -9.70 -9.99 -2.72
CA THR A 46 -10.09 -10.38 -4.07
C THR A 46 -9.69 -9.25 -5.01
N PRO A 47 -8.42 -9.17 -5.42
CA PRO A 47 -7.98 -8.17 -6.37
C PRO A 47 -8.56 -8.46 -7.76
N ASP A 48 -8.61 -7.44 -8.61
CA ASP A 48 -8.92 -7.60 -10.02
C ASP A 48 -7.74 -8.29 -10.73
N VAL A 49 -6.51 -7.98 -10.29
CA VAL A 49 -5.27 -8.55 -10.82
C VAL A 49 -4.43 -9.13 -9.68
N VAL A 50 -4.10 -10.41 -9.73
CA VAL A 50 -3.15 -11.01 -8.79
C VAL A 50 -1.74 -10.65 -9.25
N MET A 51 -1.02 -9.82 -8.49
CA MET A 51 0.29 -9.28 -8.89
C MET A 51 1.18 -8.94 -7.70
N ASP A 52 2.50 -8.97 -7.89
CA ASP A 52 3.46 -8.47 -6.92
C ASP A 52 3.77 -6.99 -7.21
N PHE A 53 3.77 -6.15 -6.18
CA PHE A 53 4.04 -4.72 -6.34
C PHE A 53 5.51 -4.45 -6.75
N THR A 54 6.41 -5.43 -6.60
CA THR A 54 7.80 -5.31 -7.07
C THR A 54 7.94 -5.55 -8.57
N ASN A 55 6.87 -5.96 -9.26
CA ASN A 55 6.84 -6.23 -10.70
C ASN A 55 5.40 -6.05 -11.22
N ILE A 56 5.00 -4.80 -11.39
CA ILE A 56 3.64 -4.42 -11.76
C ILE A 56 3.42 -4.69 -13.26
N PRO A 57 2.47 -5.55 -13.65
CA PRO A 57 2.28 -6.02 -15.03
C PRO A 57 1.52 -5.02 -15.91
N PHE A 58 1.82 -3.73 -15.76
CA PHE A 58 1.27 -2.66 -16.58
C PHE A 58 2.39 -1.89 -17.29
N PRO A 59 2.15 -1.37 -18.50
CA PRO A 59 3.11 -0.52 -19.19
C PRO A 59 3.45 0.75 -18.40
N ASP A 60 4.58 1.34 -18.76
CA ASP A 60 4.99 2.65 -18.28
C ASP A 60 3.92 3.71 -18.59
N ASN A 61 3.80 4.73 -17.73
CA ASN A 61 2.95 5.89 -17.97
C ASN A 61 1.45 5.60 -18.19
N THR A 62 0.93 4.54 -17.56
CA THR A 62 -0.45 4.08 -17.72
C THR A 62 -1.45 4.83 -16.83
N PHE A 63 -1.10 5.07 -15.56
CA PHE A 63 -2.06 5.54 -14.55
C PHE A 63 -1.88 7.02 -14.23
N ALA A 64 -3.00 7.70 -13.95
CA ALA A 64 -2.98 9.08 -13.46
C ALA A 64 -2.65 9.15 -11.97
N VAL A 65 -3.11 8.15 -11.21
CA VAL A 65 -2.91 8.05 -9.76
C VAL A 65 -2.49 6.63 -9.40
N VAL A 66 -1.54 6.49 -8.49
CA VAL A 66 -1.22 5.22 -7.83
C VAL A 66 -1.40 5.42 -6.32
N VAL A 67 -2.07 4.49 -5.65
CA VAL A 67 -2.26 4.50 -4.20
C VAL A 67 -1.49 3.32 -3.60
N PHE A 68 -0.31 3.58 -3.05
CA PHE A 68 0.60 2.56 -2.54
C PHE A 68 0.47 2.42 -1.01
N ASP A 69 -0.13 1.33 -0.55
CA ASP A 69 -0.30 0.94 0.86
C ASP A 69 0.30 -0.46 1.12
N PRO A 70 1.62 -0.63 1.01
CA PRO A 70 2.25 -1.94 1.17
C PRO A 70 2.14 -2.45 2.62
N PRO A 71 2.44 -3.74 2.88
CA PRO A 71 2.58 -4.25 4.23
C PRO A 71 3.56 -3.41 5.05
N HIS A 72 3.23 -3.15 6.32
CA HIS A 72 4.01 -2.28 7.22
C HIS A 72 4.42 -2.96 8.52
N LEU A 73 4.21 -4.27 8.61
CA LEU A 73 4.59 -5.09 9.76
C LEU A 73 5.86 -5.85 9.40
N GLU A 74 6.96 -5.59 10.09
CA GLU A 74 8.17 -6.42 10.06
C GLU A 74 7.93 -7.73 10.82
N ARG A 75 7.22 -7.64 11.96
CA ARG A 75 6.98 -8.77 12.85
C ARG A 75 5.51 -8.85 13.21
N ALA A 76 4.89 -9.97 12.87
CA ALA A 76 3.56 -10.33 13.34
C ALA A 76 3.49 -11.84 13.51
N GLY A 77 2.73 -12.33 14.49
CA GLY A 77 2.49 -13.77 14.59
C GLY A 77 1.83 -14.25 13.30
N GLU A 78 2.35 -15.30 12.68
CA GLU A 78 1.92 -15.79 11.35
C GLU A 78 0.41 -16.05 11.28
N LYS A 79 -0.18 -16.54 12.38
CA LYS A 79 -1.61 -16.82 12.49
C LYS A 79 -2.44 -15.64 13.00
N SER A 80 -1.82 -14.50 13.25
CA SER A 80 -2.49 -13.32 13.81
C SER A 80 -3.40 -12.66 12.79
N TRP A 81 -4.47 -12.04 13.30
CA TRP A 81 -5.40 -11.26 12.47
C TRP A 81 -4.68 -10.12 11.73
N LEU A 82 -3.69 -9.47 12.37
CA LEU A 82 -2.94 -8.37 11.77
C LEU A 82 -2.08 -8.84 10.58
N ALA A 83 -1.39 -9.98 10.72
CA ALA A 83 -0.61 -10.57 9.63
C ALA A 83 -1.49 -10.90 8.42
N LYS A 84 -2.65 -11.53 8.64
CA LYS A 84 -3.58 -11.85 7.55
C LYS A 84 -4.14 -10.60 6.89
N LYS A 85 -4.50 -9.60 7.70
CA LYS A 85 -5.14 -8.37 7.22
C LYS A 85 -4.19 -7.46 6.44
N TYR A 86 -3.01 -7.20 6.98
CA TYR A 86 -2.08 -6.20 6.45
C TYR A 86 -0.88 -6.80 5.72
N GLY A 87 -0.69 -8.11 5.77
CA GLY A 87 0.54 -8.76 5.32
C GLY A 87 1.68 -8.56 6.33
N VAL A 88 2.80 -9.21 6.04
CA VAL A 88 4.07 -9.07 6.77
C VAL A 88 5.16 -8.87 5.73
N LEU A 89 6.07 -7.96 6.02
CA LEU A 89 7.26 -7.68 5.23
C LEU A 89 8.22 -8.88 5.28
N GLY A 90 8.89 -9.17 4.16
CA GLY A 90 9.93 -10.20 4.09
C GLY A 90 11.25 -9.74 4.68
N ASN A 91 12.28 -10.59 4.63
CA ASN A 91 13.63 -10.24 5.10
C ASN A 91 14.26 -9.10 4.28
N GLU A 92 13.99 -9.08 2.97
CA GLU A 92 14.53 -8.11 2.01
C GLU A 92 13.60 -6.91 1.79
N TRP A 93 12.76 -6.58 2.78
CA TRP A 93 11.68 -5.61 2.62
C TRP A 93 12.12 -4.22 2.16
N ARG A 94 13.35 -3.80 2.49
CA ARG A 94 13.91 -2.52 2.03
C ARG A 94 14.07 -2.50 0.52
N GLU A 95 14.52 -3.61 -0.04
CA GLU A 95 14.68 -3.76 -1.48
C GLU A 95 13.32 -3.95 -2.17
N ASP A 96 12.42 -4.71 -1.56
CA ASP A 96 11.06 -4.86 -2.06
C ASP A 96 10.36 -3.49 -2.15
N LEU A 97 10.40 -2.68 -1.09
CA LEU A 97 9.82 -1.34 -1.10
C LEU A 97 10.52 -0.40 -2.08
N ARG A 98 11.85 -0.47 -2.23
CA ARG A 98 12.57 0.30 -3.25
C ARG A 98 12.06 -0.02 -4.66
N LYS A 99 11.93 -1.30 -4.99
CA LYS A 99 11.32 -1.76 -6.25
C LYS A 99 9.87 -1.35 -6.37
N GLY A 100 9.10 -1.45 -5.29
CA GLY A 100 7.70 -1.04 -5.25
C GLY A 100 7.50 0.44 -5.57
N PHE A 101 8.31 1.32 -4.97
CA PHE A 101 8.32 2.74 -5.32
C PHE A 101 8.69 2.93 -6.79
N ALA A 102 9.78 2.31 -7.27
CA ALA A 102 10.21 2.42 -8.65
C ALA A 102 9.11 1.98 -9.65
N GLU A 103 8.45 0.86 -9.39
CA GLU A 103 7.34 0.37 -10.21
C GLU A 103 6.13 1.30 -10.17
N CYS A 104 5.77 1.82 -8.99
CA CYS A 104 4.69 2.81 -8.87
C CYS A 104 4.97 4.07 -9.69
N PHE A 105 6.20 4.61 -9.64
CA PHE A 105 6.60 5.75 -10.46
C PHE A 105 6.70 5.39 -11.95
N ARG A 106 7.14 4.19 -12.31
CA ARG A 106 7.21 3.73 -13.71
C ARG A 106 5.82 3.75 -14.35
N VAL A 107 4.81 3.17 -13.69
CA VAL A 107 3.45 3.07 -14.25
C VAL A 107 2.64 4.36 -14.13
N LEU A 108 3.07 5.33 -13.33
CA LEU A 108 2.47 6.67 -13.32
C LEU A 108 2.78 7.41 -14.62
N ARG A 109 1.80 8.08 -15.21
CA ARG A 109 2.02 9.03 -16.31
C ARG A 109 2.81 10.25 -15.83
N SER A 110 3.41 11.00 -16.75
CA SER A 110 4.01 12.32 -16.45
C SER A 110 3.03 13.20 -15.68
N GLU A 111 3.53 13.90 -14.66
CA GLU A 111 2.72 14.71 -13.72
C GLU A 111 1.65 13.92 -12.96
N GLY A 112 1.78 12.58 -12.93
CA GLY A 112 0.93 11.69 -12.16
C GLY A 112 1.21 11.77 -10.66
N ILE A 113 0.23 11.34 -9.86
CA ILE A 113 0.29 11.43 -8.41
C ILE A 113 0.45 10.04 -7.78
N LEU A 114 1.49 9.87 -6.96
CA LEU A 114 1.60 8.73 -6.05
C LEU A 114 1.09 9.15 -4.67
N ILE A 115 0.08 8.45 -4.15
CA ILE A 115 -0.36 8.57 -2.76
C ILE A 115 0.20 7.37 -2.01
N PHE A 116 1.11 7.60 -1.07
CA PHE A 116 1.70 6.60 -0.22
C PHE A 116 1.08 6.63 1.17
N LYS A 117 0.66 5.47 1.67
CA LYS A 117 0.15 5.31 3.03
C LYS A 117 1.13 4.46 3.83
N TRP A 118 1.47 4.93 5.03
CA TRP A 118 2.34 4.21 5.95
C TRP A 118 1.84 4.25 7.39
N SER A 119 2.07 3.17 8.12
CA SER A 119 1.76 3.06 9.55
C SER A 119 3.07 2.87 10.31
N GLU A 120 3.47 3.88 11.08
CA GLU A 120 4.76 3.96 11.77
C GLU A 120 4.75 3.17 13.10
N ASN A 121 4.29 1.92 13.07
CA ASN A 121 4.22 1.08 14.27
C ASN A 121 5.56 0.43 14.62
N GLN A 122 6.26 -0.08 13.60
CA GLN A 122 7.49 -0.87 13.77
C GLN A 122 8.68 -0.26 13.03
N ILE A 123 8.42 0.41 11.91
CA ILE A 123 9.46 0.99 11.06
C ILE A 123 9.16 2.49 10.90
N PRO A 124 10.12 3.37 11.25
CA PRO A 124 9.97 4.81 11.10
C PRO A 124 9.66 5.25 9.67
N VAL A 125 8.77 6.23 9.47
CA VAL A 125 8.44 6.71 8.11
C VAL A 125 9.67 7.28 7.41
N LYS A 126 10.58 7.91 8.19
CA LYS A 126 11.85 8.44 7.69
C LYS A 126 12.72 7.38 7.01
N GLU A 127 12.71 6.16 7.54
CA GLU A 127 13.46 5.05 6.93
C GLU A 127 12.85 4.68 5.58
N ILE A 128 11.53 4.64 5.48
CA ILE A 128 10.83 4.33 4.23
C ILE A 128 11.03 5.42 3.18
N LEU A 129 10.95 6.68 3.56
CA LEU A 129 11.17 7.80 2.64
C LEU A 129 12.59 7.82 2.06
N SER A 130 13.57 7.25 2.76
CA SER A 130 14.94 7.11 2.23
C SER A 130 15.09 6.03 1.13
N LEU A 131 14.03 5.25 0.87
CA LEU A 131 14.04 4.18 -0.14
C LEU A 131 13.66 4.67 -1.55
N THR A 132 13.25 5.93 -1.69
CA THR A 132 12.96 6.58 -2.97
C THR A 132 13.80 7.85 -3.12
N ASN A 133 14.15 8.19 -4.37
CA ASN A 133 14.82 9.45 -4.68
C ASN A 133 13.84 10.58 -5.01
N VAL A 134 12.54 10.28 -5.11
CA VAL A 134 11.50 11.28 -5.37
C VAL A 134 11.09 11.93 -4.06
N GLU A 135 11.15 13.26 -3.99
CA GLU A 135 10.80 13.98 -2.78
C GLU A 135 9.28 14.02 -2.52
N PRO A 136 8.85 13.90 -1.26
CA PRO A 136 7.43 14.04 -0.90
C PRO A 136 6.96 15.47 -1.13
N LEU A 137 5.82 15.63 -1.80
CA LEU A 137 5.23 16.92 -2.15
C LEU A 137 4.44 17.53 -0.98
N ILE A 138 3.44 16.79 -0.49
CA ILE A 138 2.57 17.19 0.63
C ILE A 138 2.11 15.95 1.38
N GLY A 139 1.62 16.10 2.60
CA GLY A 139 1.08 14.97 3.34
C GLY A 139 0.31 15.36 4.58
N HIS A 140 -0.33 14.35 5.16
CA HIS A 140 -0.98 14.44 6.46
C HIS A 140 -0.33 13.43 7.41
N VAL A 141 0.10 13.93 8.56
CA VAL A 141 0.61 13.13 9.67
C VAL A 141 -0.43 13.14 10.77
N SER A 142 -1.06 12.00 11.06
CA SER A 142 -1.94 11.94 12.24
C SER A 142 -1.10 12.14 13.50
N MET A 143 -1.42 13.08 14.39
CA MET A 143 -0.70 13.18 15.66
C MET A 143 -1.07 12.01 16.59
N LYS A 144 -0.11 11.54 17.37
CA LYS A 144 -0.33 10.52 18.40
C LYS A 144 -1.07 11.16 19.59
N HIS A 145 -2.39 11.15 19.58
CA HIS A 145 -3.20 11.77 20.63
C HIS A 145 -3.32 10.91 21.89
N LYS A 146 -3.00 9.61 21.79
CA LYS A 146 -3.02 8.65 22.90
C LYS A 146 -1.78 7.78 22.88
N GLN A 147 -1.30 7.36 24.05
CA GLN A 147 -0.11 6.51 24.21
C GLN A 147 -0.11 5.24 23.34
N ASN A 148 -1.30 4.71 23.03
CA ASN A 148 -1.49 3.48 22.24
C ASN A 148 -1.95 3.72 20.79
N GLN A 149 -1.90 4.95 20.28
CA GLN A 149 -2.27 5.25 18.90
C GLN A 149 -1.07 5.08 17.97
N THR A 150 -1.24 4.30 16.91
CA THR A 150 -0.26 4.19 15.83
C THR A 150 -0.34 5.40 14.91
N GLN A 151 0.81 5.95 14.54
CA GLN A 151 0.88 7.08 13.62
C GLN A 151 0.65 6.60 12.18
N THR A 152 -0.37 7.14 11.51
CA THR A 152 -0.60 6.90 10.09
C THR A 152 -0.22 8.15 9.29
N HIS A 153 0.54 7.92 8.24
CA HIS A 153 1.02 8.93 7.32
C HIS A 153 0.37 8.72 5.97
N TRP A 154 -0.12 9.81 5.40
CA TRP A 154 -0.49 9.90 4.00
C TRP A 154 0.44 10.90 3.34
N ILE A 155 1.20 10.46 2.36
CA ILE A 155 2.26 11.24 1.73
C ILE A 155 2.03 11.19 0.23
N THR A 156 2.02 12.35 -0.39
CA THR A 156 1.80 12.50 -1.82
C THR A 156 3.12 12.82 -2.48
N PHE A 157 3.39 12.21 -3.62
CA PHE A 157 4.51 12.53 -4.51
C PHE A 157 3.96 12.91 -5.88
N LEU A 158 4.67 13.79 -6.56
CA LEU A 158 4.43 14.14 -7.97
C LEU A 158 5.51 13.47 -8.81
N LYS A 159 5.13 12.73 -9.85
CA LYS A 159 6.08 12.25 -10.84
C LYS A 159 6.52 13.43 -11.70
N GLU A 160 7.83 13.68 -11.76
CA GLU A 160 8.42 14.70 -12.62
C GLU A 160 8.13 14.41 -14.10
N GLU A 161 8.13 15.47 -14.91
CA GLU A 161 8.06 15.30 -16.36
C GLU A 161 9.29 14.52 -16.86
N ALA A 162 9.05 13.50 -17.69
CA ALA A 162 10.13 12.91 -18.46
C ALA A 162 10.62 13.98 -19.44
N SER A 163 11.86 14.45 -19.24
CA SER A 163 12.54 15.37 -20.16
C SER A 163 12.73 14.76 -21.55
#